data_AF-A0A357R556-F1
#
_entry.id   AF-A0A357R556-F1
#
_cell.length_a   1.000
_cell.length_b   1.000
_cell.length_c   1.000
_cell.angle_alpha   90.00
_cell.angle_beta   90.00
_cell.angle_gamma   90.00
#
_symmetry.space_group_name_H-M   'P 1'
#
loop_
_entity.id
_entity.type
_entity.pdbx_description
1 polymer ?
#
loop_
_entity_poly.entity_id
_entity_poly.type
_entity_poly.pdbx_seq_one_letter_code
_entity_poly.pdbx_strand_id
1 'polypeptide(L)'
;ALIEKIRHVCVLLETTHKQWRQAEFFLDRTKPEKLKEKIYALGKLHPAFAEHLLEVIRHNELAGKQVRDLLAEKLLEQDTTLEKLVHSEHQAKAAQSTSMGNAVSSLKGASTLDWNRIFEQLSLADHILRADAVYGEMDFSSRNHYRLRVQVLAKKLGISETRVAKMAIESAQAAAGDCQRHCGYYLLDQGRQVLYEKAGVRYGKSSFSSSDYILILAGLSLALAAVAGVAAYPLGTGWA
;
A
#
# COMPACT_ATOMS: atom_id res chain seq x y z
N ALA A 1 0.21 -7.25 -14.29
CA ALA A 1 0.51 -8.70 -14.38
C ALA A 1 0.76 -9.34 -13.01
N LEU A 2 1.78 -8.92 -12.24
CA LEU A 2 2.13 -9.56 -10.96
C LEU A 2 1.01 -9.46 -9.89
N ILE A 3 0.47 -8.26 -9.66
CA ILE A 3 -0.63 -8.04 -8.69
C ILE A 3 -1.84 -8.90 -9.04
N GLU A 4 -2.18 -8.97 -10.32
CA GLU A 4 -3.29 -9.79 -10.82
C GLU A 4 -3.05 -11.29 -10.59
N LYS A 5 -1.82 -11.75 -10.80
CA LYS A 5 -1.42 -13.14 -10.53
C LYS A 5 -1.49 -13.48 -9.04
N ILE A 6 -1.06 -12.57 -8.16
CA ILE A 6 -1.17 -12.73 -6.70
C ILE A 6 -2.64 -12.80 -6.31
N ARG A 7 -3.46 -11.86 -6.79
CA ARG A 7 -4.90 -11.82 -6.55
C ARG A 7 -5.56 -13.15 -6.93
N HIS A 8 -5.25 -13.68 -8.10
CA HIS A 8 -5.77 -14.96 -8.56
C HIS A 8 -5.37 -16.12 -7.64
N VAL A 9 -4.09 -16.20 -7.25
CA VAL A 9 -3.59 -17.24 -6.32
C VAL A 9 -4.29 -17.15 -4.97
N CYS A 10 -4.49 -15.94 -4.43
CA CYS A 10 -5.20 -15.72 -3.17
C CYS A 10 -6.66 -16.16 -3.23
N VAL A 11 -7.37 -15.85 -4.34
CA VAL A 11 -8.75 -16.31 -4.54
C VAL A 11 -8.82 -17.83 -4.58
N LEU A 12 -7.90 -18.48 -5.28
CA LEU A 12 -7.85 -19.94 -5.35
C LEU A 12 -7.56 -20.56 -3.97
N LEU A 13 -6.62 -20.01 -3.21
CA LEU A 13 -6.36 -20.43 -1.82
C LEU A 13 -7.61 -20.29 -0.96
N GLU A 14 -8.31 -19.16 -1.06
CA GLU A 14 -9.54 -18.94 -0.29
C GLU A 14 -10.60 -20.00 -0.61
N THR A 15 -10.77 -20.34 -1.89
CA THR A 15 -11.72 -21.40 -2.28
C THR A 15 -11.31 -22.75 -1.71
N THR A 16 -10.03 -23.11 -1.76
CA THR A 16 -9.49 -24.35 -1.17
C THR A 16 -9.72 -24.40 0.34
N HIS A 17 -9.40 -23.31 1.06
CA HIS A 17 -9.60 -23.23 2.50
C HIS A 17 -11.09 -23.30 2.90
N LYS A 18 -12.00 -22.78 2.08
CA LYS A 18 -13.45 -22.95 2.30
C LYS A 18 -13.84 -24.43 2.23
N GLN A 19 -13.29 -25.19 1.26
CA GLN A 19 -13.53 -26.63 1.15
C GLN A 19 -12.96 -27.41 2.33
N TRP A 20 -11.76 -27.06 2.81
CA TRP A 20 -11.15 -27.68 3.99
C TRP A 20 -11.98 -27.46 5.25
N ARG A 21 -12.40 -26.22 5.51
CA ARG A 21 -13.31 -25.92 6.62
C ARG A 21 -14.61 -26.70 6.51
N GLN A 22 -15.16 -26.82 5.30
CA GLN A 22 -16.37 -27.61 5.07
C GLN A 22 -16.16 -29.09 5.40
N ALA A 23 -15.00 -29.66 5.08
CA ALA A 23 -14.64 -31.05 5.44
C ALA A 23 -14.47 -31.23 6.96
N GLU A 24 -13.84 -30.28 7.64
CA GLU A 24 -13.72 -30.28 9.10
C GLU A 24 -15.09 -30.17 9.78
N PHE A 25 -15.92 -29.20 9.38
CA PHE A 25 -17.29 -29.08 9.88
C PHE A 25 -18.14 -30.32 9.59
N PHE A 26 -17.91 -30.97 8.45
CA PHE A 26 -18.58 -32.21 8.10
C PHE A 26 -18.21 -33.32 9.09
N LEU A 27 -16.93 -33.45 9.45
CA LEU A 27 -16.47 -34.43 10.42
C LEU A 27 -17.02 -34.15 11.83
N ASP A 28 -16.89 -32.92 12.32
CA ASP A 28 -17.31 -32.54 13.67
C ASP A 28 -18.81 -32.79 13.91
N ARG A 29 -19.64 -32.62 12.87
CA ARG A 29 -21.10 -32.76 12.96
C ARG A 29 -21.61 -34.15 12.62
N THR A 30 -20.73 -35.09 12.27
CA THR A 30 -21.15 -36.40 11.76
C THR A 30 -20.64 -37.49 12.66
N LYS A 31 -21.59 -38.14 13.35
CA LYS A 31 -21.30 -39.38 14.06
C LYS A 31 -20.81 -40.43 13.05
N PRO A 32 -19.85 -41.29 13.42
CA PRO A 32 -19.27 -42.29 12.52
C PRO A 32 -20.33 -43.19 11.85
N GLU A 33 -21.43 -43.47 12.55
CA GLU A 33 -22.55 -44.28 12.04
C GLU A 33 -23.34 -43.61 10.89
N LYS A 34 -23.39 -42.27 10.84
CA LYS A 34 -24.14 -41.51 9.81
C LYS A 34 -23.25 -41.00 8.68
N LEU A 35 -21.97 -41.37 8.69
CA LEU A 35 -20.97 -40.88 7.76
C LEU A 35 -21.29 -41.31 6.32
N LYS A 36 -21.75 -42.55 6.15
CA LYS A 36 -22.17 -43.09 4.84
C LYS A 36 -23.32 -42.29 4.24
N GLU A 37 -24.45 -42.16 4.95
CA GLU A 37 -25.63 -41.40 4.47
C GLU A 37 -25.27 -39.97 4.08
N LYS A 38 -24.49 -39.28 4.92
CA LYS A 38 -24.13 -37.90 4.63
C LYS A 38 -23.13 -37.76 3.49
N ILE A 39 -22.19 -38.69 3.31
CA ILE A 39 -21.30 -38.69 2.15
C ILE A 39 -22.14 -38.86 0.88
N TYR A 40 -23.12 -39.77 0.85
CA TYR A 40 -24.02 -39.93 -0.29
C TYR A 40 -24.92 -38.72 -0.54
N ALA A 41 -25.38 -38.05 0.52
CA ALA A 41 -26.18 -36.83 0.42
C ALA A 41 -25.40 -35.58 -0.08
N LEU A 42 -24.07 -35.62 -0.08
CA LEU A 42 -23.29 -34.56 -0.71
C LEU A 42 -23.58 -34.53 -2.23
N GLY A 43 -23.46 -33.38 -2.88
CA GLY A 43 -23.55 -33.31 -4.34
C GLY A 43 -22.26 -33.79 -5.00
N LYS A 44 -21.87 -33.07 -6.06
CA LYS A 44 -20.55 -33.21 -6.68
C LYS A 44 -19.45 -32.96 -5.64
N LEU A 45 -18.48 -33.87 -5.54
CA LEU A 45 -17.40 -33.76 -4.56
C LEU A 45 -16.34 -32.79 -5.09
N HIS A 46 -16.01 -31.78 -4.30
CA HIS A 46 -14.88 -30.93 -4.63
C HIS A 46 -13.57 -31.69 -4.35
N PRO A 47 -12.61 -31.70 -5.29
CA PRO A 47 -11.33 -32.38 -5.10
C PRO A 47 -10.59 -32.02 -3.79
N ALA A 48 -10.42 -30.73 -3.50
CA ALA A 48 -9.84 -30.24 -2.24
C ALA A 48 -10.60 -30.68 -0.96
N PHE A 49 -11.92 -30.89 -1.04
CA PHE A 49 -12.71 -31.39 0.10
C PHE A 49 -12.38 -32.87 0.35
N ALA A 50 -12.38 -33.70 -0.70
CA ALA A 50 -12.13 -35.13 -0.59
C ALA A 50 -10.70 -35.44 -0.13
N GLU A 51 -9.71 -34.71 -0.65
CA GLU A 51 -8.31 -34.89 -0.25
C GLU A 51 -8.05 -34.44 1.19
N HIS A 52 -8.60 -33.29 1.63
CA HIS A 52 -8.49 -32.85 3.03
C HIS A 52 -9.22 -33.79 4.00
N LEU A 53 -10.40 -34.29 3.61
CA LEU A 53 -11.15 -35.26 4.40
C LEU A 53 -10.34 -36.54 4.62
N LEU A 54 -9.68 -37.04 3.58
CA LEU A 54 -8.78 -38.19 3.68
C LEU A 54 -7.55 -37.89 4.55
N GLU A 55 -6.98 -36.70 4.43
CA GLU A 55 -5.83 -36.27 5.22
C GLU A 55 -6.15 -36.25 6.72
N VAL A 56 -7.28 -35.65 7.11
CA VAL A 56 -7.72 -35.53 8.51
C VAL A 56 -8.06 -36.91 9.12
N ILE A 57 -8.73 -37.78 8.36
CA ILE A 57 -9.19 -39.09 8.87
C ILE A 57 -8.06 -40.14 8.86
N ARG A 58 -6.96 -39.90 8.13
CA ARG A 58 -5.82 -40.83 8.07
C ARG A 58 -5.27 -41.22 9.45
N HIS A 59 -5.42 -40.38 10.47
CA HIS A 59 -5.00 -40.67 11.85
C HIS A 59 -5.88 -41.70 12.57
N ASN A 60 -7.01 -42.13 11.99
CA ASN A 60 -7.91 -43.15 12.53
C ASN A 60 -8.01 -44.32 11.54
N GLU A 61 -7.23 -45.38 11.75
CA GLU A 61 -7.00 -46.47 10.76
C GLU A 61 -8.28 -47.16 10.26
N LEU A 62 -9.23 -47.45 11.16
CA LEU A 62 -10.48 -48.15 10.80
C LEU A 62 -11.47 -47.23 10.08
N ALA A 63 -11.59 -45.97 10.50
CA ALA A 63 -12.46 -44.99 9.87
C ALA A 63 -11.89 -44.53 8.51
N GLY A 64 -10.56 -44.44 8.38
CA GLY A 64 -9.88 -44.00 7.17
C GLY A 64 -10.13 -44.93 5.99
N LYS A 65 -10.09 -46.25 6.21
CA LYS A 65 -10.37 -47.23 5.15
C LYS A 65 -11.83 -47.15 4.69
N GLN A 66 -12.78 -47.10 5.62
CA GLN A 66 -14.21 -47.00 5.29
C GLN A 66 -14.53 -45.73 4.49
N VAL A 67 -13.99 -44.58 4.89
CA VAL A 67 -14.23 -43.32 4.17
C VAL A 67 -13.60 -43.33 2.79
N ARG A 68 -12.40 -43.92 2.65
CA ARG A 68 -11.73 -44.08 1.37
C ARG A 68 -12.58 -44.90 0.40
N ASP A 69 -13.12 -46.02 0.86
CA ASP A 69 -13.95 -46.91 0.03
C ASP A 69 -15.26 -46.21 -0.38
N LEU A 70 -15.89 -45.48 0.54
CA LEU A 70 -17.10 -44.70 0.27
C LEU A 70 -16.87 -43.54 -0.71
N LEU A 71 -15.74 -42.85 -0.59
CA LEU A 71 -15.37 -41.79 -1.54
C LEU A 71 -15.04 -42.37 -2.92
N ALA A 72 -14.36 -43.52 -2.98
CA ALA A 72 -14.06 -44.20 -4.23
C ALA A 72 -15.35 -44.63 -4.96
N GLU A 73 -16.30 -45.23 -4.25
CA GLU A 73 -17.62 -45.62 -4.78
C GLU A 73 -18.36 -44.40 -5.36
N LYS A 74 -18.37 -43.28 -4.63
CA LYS A 74 -19.03 -42.05 -5.09
C LYS A 74 -18.32 -41.34 -6.24
N LEU A 75 -17.00 -41.44 -6.33
CA LEU A 75 -16.24 -40.86 -7.44
C LEU A 75 -16.39 -41.69 -8.72
N LEU A 76 -16.60 -43.00 -8.60
CA LEU A 76 -16.95 -43.85 -9.73
C LEU A 76 -18.30 -43.43 -10.35
N GLU A 77 -19.27 -42.99 -9.56
CA GLU A 77 -20.53 -42.38 -10.06
C GLU A 77 -20.28 -41.07 -10.85
N GLN A 78 -19.09 -40.47 -10.73
CA GLN A 78 -18.68 -39.24 -11.41
C GLN A 78 -17.61 -39.49 -12.50
N ASP A 79 -17.49 -40.73 -12.99
CA ASP A 79 -16.50 -41.17 -13.98
C ASP A 79 -15.04 -40.85 -13.61
N THR A 80 -14.73 -40.77 -12.31
CA THR A 80 -13.41 -40.39 -11.79
C THR A 80 -12.90 -41.41 -10.77
N THR A 81 -11.58 -41.59 -10.67
CA THR A 81 -10.98 -42.44 -9.63
C THR A 81 -10.39 -41.60 -8.51
N LEU A 82 -10.36 -42.17 -7.31
CA LEU A 82 -9.80 -41.49 -6.15
C LEU A 82 -8.31 -41.17 -6.35
N GLU A 83 -7.52 -42.05 -6.97
CA GLU A 83 -6.10 -41.75 -7.25
C GLU A 83 -5.96 -40.57 -8.21
N LYS A 84 -6.76 -40.50 -9.28
CA LYS A 84 -6.71 -39.39 -10.24
C LYS A 84 -7.03 -38.07 -9.57
N LEU A 85 -8.05 -38.04 -8.71
CA LEU A 85 -8.45 -36.84 -7.97
C LEU A 85 -7.34 -36.39 -7.02
N VAL A 86 -6.83 -37.28 -6.18
CA VAL A 86 -5.75 -36.96 -5.23
C VAL A 86 -4.49 -36.50 -5.97
N HIS A 87 -4.13 -37.16 -7.07
CA HIS A 87 -2.99 -36.77 -7.89
C HIS A 87 -3.18 -35.38 -8.51
N SER A 88 -4.37 -35.07 -9.05
CA SER A 88 -4.66 -33.75 -9.61
C SER A 88 -4.62 -32.65 -8.56
N GLU A 89 -5.07 -32.92 -7.33
CA GLU A 89 -5.02 -31.94 -6.24
C GLU A 89 -3.59 -31.67 -5.77
N HIS A 90 -2.77 -32.72 -5.63
CA HIS A 90 -1.35 -32.53 -5.32
C HIS A 90 -0.63 -31.73 -6.40
N GLN A 91 -0.92 -31.98 -7.69
CA GLN A 91 -0.39 -31.16 -8.79
C GLN A 91 -0.87 -29.70 -8.71
N ALA A 92 -2.15 -29.47 -8.44
CA ALA A 92 -2.71 -28.13 -8.30
C ALA A 92 -2.09 -27.37 -7.12
N LYS A 93 -1.96 -28.01 -5.95
CA LYS A 93 -1.27 -27.45 -4.77
C LYS A 93 0.20 -27.14 -5.06
N ALA A 94 0.92 -28.03 -5.73
CA ALA A 94 2.31 -27.82 -6.12
C ALA A 94 2.46 -26.62 -7.07
N ALA A 95 1.63 -26.56 -8.12
CA ALA A 95 1.63 -25.45 -9.07
C ALA A 95 1.31 -24.10 -8.38
N GLN A 96 0.37 -24.10 -7.44
CA GLN A 96 0.02 -22.92 -6.64
C GLN A 96 1.18 -22.48 -5.74
N SER A 97 1.86 -23.42 -5.07
CA SER A 97 3.04 -23.15 -4.25
C SER A 97 4.18 -22.54 -5.07
N THR A 98 4.50 -23.10 -6.24
CA THR A 98 5.48 -22.52 -7.16
C THR A 98 5.08 -21.12 -7.63
N SER A 99 3.80 -20.93 -7.98
CA SER A 99 3.30 -19.61 -8.38
C SER A 99 3.42 -18.57 -7.26
N MET A 100 3.15 -18.97 -6.00
CA MET A 100 3.34 -18.11 -4.83
C MET A 100 4.82 -17.77 -4.62
N GLY A 101 5.70 -18.76 -4.68
CA GLY A 101 7.16 -18.56 -4.57
C GLY A 101 7.70 -17.60 -5.63
N ASN A 102 7.22 -17.74 -6.87
CA ASN A 102 7.55 -16.81 -7.97
C ASN A 102 7.01 -15.41 -7.70
N ALA A 103 5.81 -15.28 -7.17
CA ALA A 103 5.23 -13.97 -6.85
C ALA A 103 6.00 -13.25 -5.75
N VAL A 104 6.34 -13.96 -4.66
CA VAL A 104 7.17 -13.43 -3.56
C VAL A 104 8.55 -13.02 -4.06
N SER A 105 9.20 -13.89 -4.85
CA SER A 105 10.51 -13.58 -5.44
C SER A 105 10.45 -12.38 -6.38
N SER A 106 9.39 -12.24 -7.16
CA SER A 106 9.19 -11.09 -8.05
C SER A 106 8.97 -9.79 -7.27
N LEU A 107 8.17 -9.82 -6.20
CA LEU A 107 7.97 -8.68 -5.32
C LEU A 107 9.27 -8.27 -4.62
N LYS A 108 10.04 -9.25 -4.14
CA LYS A 108 11.35 -9.02 -3.54
C LYS A 108 12.31 -8.40 -4.56
N GLY A 109 12.37 -8.95 -5.78
CA GLY A 109 13.17 -8.39 -6.87
C GLY A 109 12.78 -6.94 -7.18
N ALA A 110 11.48 -6.64 -7.27
CA ALA A 110 11.01 -5.28 -7.45
C ALA A 110 11.39 -4.35 -6.27
N SER A 111 11.38 -4.85 -5.04
CA SER A 111 11.77 -4.07 -3.85
C SER A 111 13.26 -3.74 -3.80
N THR A 112 14.10 -4.53 -4.47
CA THR A 112 15.56 -4.30 -4.52
C THR A 112 15.97 -3.26 -5.58
N LEU A 113 15.04 -2.82 -6.43
CA LEU A 113 15.31 -1.78 -7.42
C LEU A 113 15.51 -0.43 -6.74
N ASP A 114 16.45 0.36 -7.27
CA ASP A 114 16.62 1.77 -6.90
C ASP A 114 15.48 2.61 -7.49
N TRP A 115 14.35 2.61 -6.78
CA TRP A 115 13.16 3.37 -7.16
C TRP A 115 13.42 4.87 -7.25
N ASN A 116 14.37 5.40 -6.47
CA ASN A 116 14.71 6.82 -6.49
C ASN A 116 15.31 7.20 -7.84
N ARG A 117 16.28 6.43 -8.32
CA ARG A 117 16.90 6.62 -9.63
C ARG A 117 15.91 6.41 -10.78
N ILE A 118 15.10 5.34 -10.72
CA ILE A 118 14.09 5.06 -11.75
C ILE A 118 13.09 6.20 -11.84
N PHE A 119 12.61 6.70 -10.70
CA PHE A 119 11.66 7.81 -10.68
C PHE A 119 12.26 9.11 -11.23
N GLU A 120 13.50 9.45 -10.89
CA GLU A 120 14.21 10.60 -11.49
C GLU A 120 14.34 10.48 -13.00
N GLN A 121 14.64 9.28 -13.52
CA GLN A 121 14.75 9.04 -14.96
C GLN A 121 13.42 9.18 -15.71
N LEU A 122 12.29 8.88 -15.06
CA LEU A 122 10.96 8.94 -15.67
C LEU A 122 10.25 10.29 -15.45
N SER A 123 10.69 11.08 -14.48
CA SER A 123 10.04 12.34 -14.13
C SER A 123 10.40 13.45 -15.12
N LEU A 124 9.46 13.78 -16.02
CA LEU A 124 9.61 14.91 -16.95
C LEU A 124 9.79 16.25 -16.21
N ALA A 125 9.15 16.43 -15.06
CA ALA A 125 9.33 17.62 -14.24
C ALA A 125 10.78 17.71 -13.69
N ASP A 126 11.36 16.59 -13.23
CA ASP A 126 12.76 16.54 -12.81
C ASP A 126 13.71 16.94 -13.95
N HIS A 127 13.51 16.37 -15.14
CA HIS A 127 14.32 16.69 -16.32
C HIS A 127 14.27 18.18 -16.70
N ILE A 128 13.09 18.80 -16.61
CA ILE A 128 12.95 20.24 -16.88
C ILE A 128 13.69 21.05 -15.82
N LEU A 129 13.55 20.69 -14.53
CA LEU A 129 14.20 21.41 -13.44
C LEU A 129 15.73 21.31 -13.47
N ARG A 130 16.29 20.24 -14.05
CA ARG A 130 17.75 20.08 -14.26
C ARG A 130 18.37 21.10 -15.21
N ALA A 131 17.57 21.91 -15.92
CA ALA A 131 18.10 23.06 -16.65
C ALA A 131 18.63 24.17 -15.72
N ASP A 132 18.29 24.13 -14.44
CA ASP A 132 18.85 25.00 -13.40
C ASP A 132 20.24 24.50 -12.95
N ALA A 133 21.20 25.42 -12.83
CA ALA A 133 22.59 25.12 -12.51
C ALA A 133 22.80 24.50 -11.13
N VAL A 134 21.90 24.74 -10.17
CA VAL A 134 22.04 24.26 -8.78
C VAL A 134 21.17 23.03 -8.55
N TYR A 135 19.97 22.97 -9.13
CA TYR A 135 19.04 21.85 -8.94
C TYR A 135 19.65 20.49 -9.29
N GLY A 136 20.43 20.42 -10.38
CA GLY A 136 21.08 19.18 -10.83
C GLY A 136 22.06 18.59 -9.81
N GLU A 137 22.74 19.46 -9.04
CA GLU A 137 23.76 19.10 -8.06
C GLU A 137 23.18 18.72 -6.68
N MET A 138 21.88 18.94 -6.47
CA MET A 138 21.22 18.63 -5.20
C MET A 138 21.10 17.12 -4.95
N ASP A 139 20.98 16.73 -3.67
CA ASP A 139 20.66 15.36 -3.30
C ASP A 139 19.21 15.00 -3.64
N PHE A 140 18.90 13.69 -3.67
CA PHE A 140 17.57 13.20 -4.01
C PHE A 140 16.47 13.80 -3.12
N SER A 141 16.74 13.97 -1.82
CA SER A 141 15.73 14.47 -0.86
C SER A 141 15.37 15.91 -1.17
N SER A 142 16.35 16.75 -1.45
CA SER A 142 16.13 18.14 -1.87
C SER A 142 15.39 18.19 -3.20
N ARG A 143 15.82 17.46 -4.23
CA ARG A 143 15.08 17.40 -5.51
C ARG A 143 13.65 16.91 -5.33
N ASN A 144 13.43 15.92 -4.46
CA ASN A 144 12.08 15.46 -4.12
C ASN A 144 11.23 16.56 -3.48
N HIS A 145 11.80 17.39 -2.60
CA HIS A 145 11.08 18.53 -2.02
C HIS A 145 10.56 19.49 -3.10
N TYR A 146 11.39 19.78 -4.10
CA TYR A 146 11.03 20.67 -5.22
C TYR A 146 9.97 20.04 -6.11
N ARG A 147 10.09 18.74 -6.45
CA ARG A 147 9.08 18.00 -7.22
C ARG A 147 7.72 17.95 -6.52
N LEU A 148 7.70 17.72 -5.20
CA LEU A 148 6.46 17.80 -4.40
C LEU A 148 5.84 19.20 -4.47
N ARG A 149 6.66 20.25 -4.49
CA ARG A 149 6.19 21.63 -4.59
C ARG A 149 5.64 21.94 -5.96
N VAL A 150 6.26 21.44 -7.02
CA VAL A 150 5.71 21.46 -8.38
C VAL A 150 4.35 20.77 -8.43
N GLN A 151 4.21 19.57 -7.85
CA GLN A 151 2.94 18.84 -7.79
C GLN A 151 1.85 19.65 -7.06
N VAL A 152 2.17 20.23 -5.91
CA VAL A 152 1.23 21.07 -5.14
C VAL A 152 0.80 22.29 -5.96
N LEU A 153 1.73 22.95 -6.65
CA LEU A 153 1.43 24.11 -7.49
C LEU A 153 0.59 23.71 -8.72
N ALA A 154 0.93 22.62 -9.38
CA ALA A 154 0.19 22.08 -10.53
C ALA A 154 -1.27 21.82 -10.15
N LYS A 155 -1.50 21.17 -9.01
CA LYS A 155 -2.84 20.93 -8.47
C LYS A 155 -3.58 22.22 -8.13
N LYS A 156 -2.93 23.20 -7.50
CA LYS A 156 -3.54 24.49 -7.14
C LYS A 156 -3.89 25.36 -8.36
N LEU A 157 -3.06 25.31 -9.38
CA LEU A 157 -3.19 26.12 -10.60
C LEU A 157 -4.04 25.43 -11.68
N GLY A 158 -4.36 24.15 -11.52
CA GLY A 158 -5.13 23.38 -12.52
C GLY A 158 -4.36 23.14 -13.82
N ILE A 159 -3.03 23.05 -13.75
CA ILE A 159 -2.14 22.86 -14.92
C ILE A 159 -1.20 21.68 -14.68
N SER A 160 -0.50 21.21 -15.74
CA SER A 160 0.44 20.11 -15.61
C SER A 160 1.71 20.47 -14.82
N GLU A 161 2.28 19.48 -14.14
CA GLU A 161 3.57 19.59 -13.44
C GLU A 161 4.70 20.08 -14.38
N THR A 162 4.72 19.58 -15.61
CA THR A 162 5.66 20.01 -16.65
C THR A 162 5.51 21.48 -17.00
N ARG A 163 4.29 22.02 -17.02
CA ARG A 163 4.06 23.45 -17.28
C ARG A 163 4.54 24.30 -16.11
N VAL A 164 4.29 23.89 -14.88
CA VAL A 164 4.84 24.57 -13.69
C VAL A 164 6.36 24.58 -13.69
N ALA A 165 7.00 23.44 -13.96
CA ALA A 165 8.45 23.34 -14.03
C ALA A 165 9.04 24.26 -15.12
N LYS A 166 8.44 24.30 -16.32
CA LYS A 166 8.86 25.21 -17.39
C LYS A 166 8.74 26.68 -16.98
N MET A 167 7.60 27.08 -16.44
CA MET A 167 7.41 28.47 -15.99
C MET A 167 8.41 28.87 -14.91
N ALA A 168 8.78 27.96 -14.00
CA ALA A 168 9.80 28.22 -12.98
C ALA A 168 11.19 28.43 -13.61
N ILE A 169 11.59 27.57 -14.54
CA ILE A 169 12.88 27.68 -15.24
C ILE A 169 12.94 28.91 -16.14
N GLU A 170 11.91 29.18 -16.93
CA GLU A 170 11.83 30.37 -17.78
C GLU A 170 11.92 31.66 -16.95
N SER A 171 11.30 31.68 -15.76
CA SER A 171 11.37 32.84 -14.88
C SER A 171 12.76 32.99 -14.27
N ALA A 172 13.40 31.88 -13.89
CA ALA A 172 14.76 31.86 -13.37
C ALA A 172 15.81 32.29 -14.41
N GLN A 173 15.68 31.82 -15.65
CA GLN A 173 16.57 32.21 -16.74
C GLN A 173 16.43 33.68 -17.14
N ALA A 174 15.22 34.24 -17.03
CA ALA A 174 14.97 35.65 -17.32
C ALA A 174 15.42 36.61 -16.20
N ALA A 175 15.80 36.09 -15.03
CA ALA A 175 16.14 36.93 -13.88
C ALA A 175 17.61 37.41 -13.90
N ALA A 176 17.80 38.66 -13.48
CA ALA A 176 19.12 39.28 -13.39
C ALA A 176 19.81 39.03 -12.03
N GLY A 177 19.05 38.93 -10.94
CA GLY A 177 19.59 38.75 -9.59
C GLY A 177 20.01 37.30 -9.31
N ASP A 178 21.13 37.11 -8.62
CA ASP A 178 21.72 35.78 -8.38
C ASP A 178 20.77 34.83 -7.65
N CYS A 179 20.02 35.30 -6.64
CA CYS A 179 19.02 34.47 -5.95
C CYS A 179 17.80 34.15 -6.80
N GLN A 180 17.41 35.06 -7.70
CA GLN A 180 16.26 34.89 -8.58
C GLN A 180 16.57 33.98 -9.77
N ARG A 181 17.86 33.75 -10.07
CA ARG A 181 18.29 32.81 -11.12
C ARG A 181 18.10 31.35 -10.76
N HIS A 182 17.70 31.05 -9.53
CA HIS A 182 17.43 29.69 -9.09
C HIS A 182 15.94 29.33 -9.16
N CYS A 183 15.60 28.17 -9.72
CA CYS A 183 14.23 27.68 -9.82
C CYS A 183 13.54 27.55 -8.45
N GLY A 184 14.30 27.29 -7.37
CA GLY A 184 13.80 27.21 -6.00
C GLY A 184 13.15 28.50 -5.52
N TYR A 185 13.59 29.66 -5.99
CA TYR A 185 12.99 30.95 -5.64
C TYR A 185 11.52 31.03 -6.07
N TYR A 186 11.18 30.52 -7.26
CA TYR A 186 9.82 30.53 -7.79
C TYR A 186 8.95 29.40 -7.22
N LEU A 187 9.55 28.25 -6.92
CA LEU A 187 8.82 27.10 -6.40
C LEU A 187 8.55 27.20 -4.89
N LEU A 188 9.53 27.66 -4.12
CA LEU A 188 9.54 27.60 -2.66
C LEU A 188 9.28 28.94 -2.00
N ASP A 189 9.74 30.03 -2.60
CA ASP A 189 9.87 31.33 -1.96
C ASP A 189 8.98 32.41 -2.60
N GLN A 190 9.34 33.68 -2.43
CA GLN A 190 8.61 34.88 -2.84
C GLN A 190 8.31 34.94 -4.34
N GLY A 191 9.13 34.30 -5.19
CA GLY A 191 8.92 34.26 -6.64
C GLY A 191 7.64 33.51 -7.06
N ARG A 192 6.99 32.80 -6.14
CA ARG A 192 5.77 32.04 -6.42
C ARG A 192 4.63 32.88 -7.00
N GLN A 193 4.52 34.16 -6.62
CA GLN A 193 3.48 35.04 -7.16
C GLN A 193 3.54 35.13 -8.70
N VAL A 194 4.75 35.17 -9.27
CA VAL A 194 4.96 35.24 -10.72
C VAL A 194 4.39 34.01 -11.42
N LEU A 195 4.46 32.83 -10.80
CA LEU A 195 3.89 31.61 -11.38
C LEU A 195 2.36 31.65 -11.40
N TYR A 196 1.74 32.23 -10.37
CA TYR A 196 0.29 32.40 -10.31
C TYR A 196 -0.21 33.42 -11.34
N GLU A 197 0.50 34.53 -11.49
CA GLU A 197 0.21 35.54 -12.52
C GLU A 197 0.33 34.97 -13.93
N LYS A 198 1.41 34.23 -14.23
CA LYS A 198 1.59 33.53 -15.52
C LYS A 198 0.50 32.47 -15.78
N ALA A 199 -0.05 31.89 -14.72
CA ALA A 199 -1.15 30.93 -14.82
C ALA A 199 -2.54 31.59 -14.87
N GLY A 200 -2.63 32.91 -14.72
CA GLY A 200 -3.90 33.66 -14.71
C GLY A 200 -4.74 33.45 -13.45
N VAL A 201 -4.14 33.00 -12.34
CA VAL A 201 -4.83 32.69 -11.08
C VAL A 201 -4.45 33.71 -10.01
N ARG A 202 -5.42 34.21 -9.23
CA ARG A 202 -5.13 35.13 -8.12
C ARG A 202 -4.32 34.42 -7.03
N TYR A 203 -3.17 35.00 -6.69
CA TYR A 203 -2.32 34.49 -5.60
C TYR A 203 -2.94 34.83 -4.24
N GLY A 204 -3.46 33.82 -3.55
CA GLY A 204 -3.91 33.94 -2.16
C GLY A 204 -2.73 33.76 -1.21
N LYS A 205 -2.19 34.85 -0.67
CA LYS A 205 -1.09 34.80 0.31
C LYS A 205 -1.67 34.48 1.69
N SER A 206 -1.62 33.23 2.13
CA SER A 206 -1.74 32.92 3.56
C SER A 206 -0.39 33.19 4.22
N SER A 207 -0.07 34.47 4.43
CA SER A 207 1.15 34.87 5.11
C SER A 207 0.96 34.65 6.61
N PHE A 208 1.35 33.48 7.10
CA PHE A 208 1.84 33.39 8.47
C PHE A 208 3.36 33.41 8.37
N SER A 209 3.95 34.57 8.68
CA SER A 209 5.41 34.69 8.77
C SER A 209 5.88 33.86 9.97
N SER A 210 7.08 33.27 9.88
CA SER A 210 7.70 32.63 11.05
C SER A 210 7.83 33.59 12.24
N SER A 211 7.95 34.90 11.98
CA SER A 211 7.90 35.96 12.99
C SER A 211 6.54 36.07 13.68
N ASP A 212 5.44 35.89 12.93
CA ASP A 212 4.08 35.96 13.49
C ASP A 212 3.82 34.76 14.41
N TYR A 213 4.36 33.60 14.05
CA TYR A 213 4.31 32.40 14.88
C TYR A 213 5.11 32.55 16.19
N ILE A 214 6.30 33.15 16.13
CA ILE A 214 7.12 33.46 17.32
C ILE A 214 6.40 34.47 18.22
N LEU A 215 5.79 35.52 17.66
CA LEU A 215 5.04 36.51 18.43
C LEU A 215 3.80 35.91 19.10
N ILE A 216 3.08 35.02 18.42
CA ILE A 216 1.92 34.34 19.00
C ILE A 216 2.34 33.38 20.12
N LEU A 217 3.43 32.63 19.94
CA LEU A 217 3.98 31.75 20.98
C LEU A 217 4.49 32.52 22.19
N ALA A 218 5.20 33.63 21.97
CA ALA A 218 5.67 34.50 23.05
C ALA A 218 4.51 35.16 23.80
N GLY A 219 3.46 35.59 23.08
CA GLY A 219 2.23 36.11 23.70
C GLY A 219 1.51 35.06 24.54
N LEU A 220 1.38 33.82 24.02
CA LEU A 220 0.78 32.70 24.74
C LEU A 220 1.58 32.30 25.98
N SER A 221 2.92 32.27 25.90
CA SER A 221 3.75 31.95 27.06
C SER A 221 3.68 33.02 28.15
N LEU A 222 3.63 34.30 27.77
CA LEU A 222 3.50 35.41 28.70
C LEU A 222 2.13 35.40 29.40
N ALA A 223 1.05 35.12 28.66
CA ALA A 223 -0.29 34.97 29.22
C ALA A 223 -0.36 33.80 30.22
N LEU A 224 0.26 32.67 29.90
CA LEU A 224 0.29 31.49 30.76
C LEU A 224 1.10 31.74 32.05
N ALA A 225 2.22 32.46 31.94
CA ALA A 225 3.00 32.90 33.09
C ALA A 225 2.22 33.88 33.99
N ALA A 226 1.46 34.81 33.42
CA ALA A 226 0.62 35.74 34.17
C ALA A 226 -0.49 35.01 34.95
N VAL A 227 -1.15 34.04 34.33
CA VAL A 227 -2.18 33.20 34.99
C VAL A 227 -1.57 32.40 36.14
N ALA A 228 -0.40 31.79 35.94
CA ALA A 228 0.30 31.06 36.99
C ALA A 228 0.71 31.98 38.15
N GLY A 229 1.17 33.21 37.85
CA GLY A 229 1.52 34.21 38.86
C GLY A 229 0.31 34.65 39.71
N VAL A 230 -0.84 34.89 39.09
CA VAL A 230 -2.09 35.24 39.80
C VAL A 230 -2.58 34.07 40.65
N ALA A 231 -2.47 32.83 40.17
CA ALA A 231 -2.84 31.63 40.92
C ALA A 231 -1.92 31.36 42.12
N ALA A 232 -0.64 31.75 42.04
CA ALA A 232 0.33 31.61 43.12
C ALA A 232 0.26 32.74 44.17
N TYR A 233 -0.26 33.92 43.82
CA TYR A 233 -0.40 35.07 44.71
C TYR A 233 -1.15 34.80 46.03
N PRO A 234 -2.27 34.04 46.07
CA PRO A 234 -2.99 33.77 47.33
C PRO A 234 -2.33 32.75 48.27
N LEU A 235 -1.23 32.10 47.88
CA LEU A 235 -0.51 31.14 48.73
C LEU A 235 0.58 31.79 49.63
N GLY A 236 0.87 33.08 49.43
CA GLY A 236 1.99 33.78 50.08
C GLY A 236 1.69 34.47 51.42
N THR A 237 0.44 34.55 51.87
CA THR A 237 0.06 35.33 53.07
C THR A 237 -0.31 34.48 54.29
N GLY A 238 0.11 33.22 54.34
CA GLY A 238 -0.31 32.24 55.35
C GLY A 238 0.68 31.91 56.47
N TRP A 239 1.81 32.62 56.58
CA TRP A 239 2.76 32.43 57.69
C TRP A 239 2.99 33.76 58.40
N ALA A 240 2.07 34.11 59.30
CA ALA A 240 2.24 35.06 60.39
C ALA A 240 1.63 34.43 61.65
#